data_AF-A0A8J3GF12-F1
#
_entry.id   AF-A0A8J3GF12-F1
#
_cell.length_a   1.000
_cell.length_b   1.000
_cell.length_c   1.000
_cell.angle_alpha   90.00
_cell.angle_beta   90.00
_cell.angle_gamma   90.00
#
_symmetry.space_group_name_H-M   'P 1'
#
loop_
_entity.id
_entity.type
_entity.pdbx_description
1 polymer ?
#
loop_
_entity_poly.entity_id
_entity_poly.type
_entity_poly.pdbx_seq_one_letter_code
_entity_poly.pdbx_strand_id
1 'polypeptide(L)'
;MTDWVEHNKHFVVTAILPRRASSEVTDFLMDCPARHLMALNARGTVIKDRWYQSLIPIISPEQEILQFLLPHDEVDVIMEQIVALGQLRLAGAGAVFTHPCKQFIATADFPTWQNGEHTEAGLSMMRFKRNLIGIAATVQSSISEAVARAAIKAGAHGPTIHYCEGRGVRDRLGVLRFTQNPDKEIIRVIVDEMDADPVFEAMAVSGRLMEPGRGIIYSMPVSHGLIKLPGITQSARHAASIHQIIHAIDDLKGCADWRATSNLVDMPKSGGALSFLGIGAARSRKYLHNLVRITCTTKRKQLDVLVAAALKAGAPAATSVFGKFVESECKVTGAGLRLNRELGSIQMILPKNQVQQILDELRAVTEEEELESVAIYTAEVEKVLTYLG
;
A
#
# COMPACT_ATOMS: atom_id res chain seq x y z
N MET A 1 21.00 9.69 -25.85
CA MET A 1 19.54 9.50 -25.88
C MET A 1 19.23 8.34 -24.98
N THR A 2 18.42 8.56 -23.95
CA THR A 2 17.99 7.50 -23.05
C THR A 2 16.90 6.70 -23.76
N ASP A 3 17.20 5.47 -24.17
CA ASP A 3 16.22 4.63 -24.84
C ASP A 3 15.17 4.14 -23.82
N TRP A 4 13.89 4.30 -24.16
CA TRP A 4 12.76 3.84 -23.35
C TRP A 4 12.16 2.56 -23.93
N VAL A 5 11.86 1.61 -23.05
CA VAL A 5 11.21 0.35 -23.38
C VAL A 5 9.84 0.30 -22.71
N GLU A 6 8.80 0.01 -23.48
CA GLU A 6 7.44 -0.22 -22.97
C GLU A 6 7.20 -1.72 -22.75
N HIS A 7 6.65 -2.03 -21.58
CA HIS A 7 6.43 -3.38 -21.10
C HIS A 7 4.94 -3.62 -20.92
N ASN A 8 4.42 -4.67 -21.56
CA ASN A 8 3.00 -5.00 -21.54
C ASN A 8 2.68 -6.06 -20.48
N LYS A 9 1.46 -6.01 -19.91
CA LYS A 9 0.92 -7.05 -19.00
C LYS A 9 1.80 -7.38 -17.79
N HIS A 10 2.15 -6.36 -17.01
CA HIS A 10 2.90 -6.56 -15.76
C HIS A 10 2.00 -6.47 -14.54
N PHE A 11 2.48 -7.00 -13.43
CA PHE A 11 1.87 -6.87 -12.11
C PHE A 11 2.92 -6.40 -11.13
N VAL A 12 2.49 -5.52 -10.21
CA VAL A 12 3.29 -5.18 -9.05
C VAL A 12 3.02 -6.24 -7.99
N VAL A 13 4.02 -7.06 -7.69
CA VAL A 13 3.97 -8.00 -6.59
C VAL A 13 4.40 -7.29 -5.32
N THR A 14 3.68 -7.52 -4.23
CA THR A 14 4.08 -7.07 -2.90
C THR A 14 4.04 -8.25 -1.95
N ALA A 15 5.17 -8.55 -1.31
CA ALA A 15 5.25 -9.46 -0.19
C ALA A 15 5.53 -8.67 1.10
N ILE A 16 4.77 -8.95 2.15
CA ILE A 16 4.96 -8.42 3.50
C ILE A 16 5.39 -9.58 4.37
N LEU A 17 6.65 -9.57 4.78
CA LEU A 17 7.28 -10.70 5.44
C LEU A 17 7.79 -10.30 6.83
N PRO A 18 7.70 -11.18 7.85
CA PRO A 18 8.50 -11.05 9.05
C PRO A 18 9.97 -11.06 8.69
N ARG A 19 10.79 -10.30 9.44
CA ARG A 19 12.24 -10.18 9.18
C ARG A 19 13.01 -11.51 9.10
N ARG A 20 12.53 -12.57 9.77
CA ARG A 20 13.16 -13.90 9.68
C ARG A 20 12.98 -14.56 8.31
N ALA A 21 11.78 -14.45 7.74
CA ALA A 21 11.45 -15.04 6.46
C ALA A 21 11.91 -14.19 5.27
N SER A 22 12.16 -12.89 5.49
CA SER A 22 12.50 -11.98 4.41
C SER A 22 13.86 -12.26 3.79
N SER A 23 14.84 -12.75 4.56
CA SER A 23 16.17 -13.09 4.02
C SER A 23 16.09 -14.19 2.96
N GLU A 24 15.45 -15.31 3.27
CA GLU A 24 15.35 -16.47 2.35
C GLU A 24 14.60 -16.10 1.06
N VAL A 25 13.51 -15.34 1.18
CA VAL A 25 12.74 -14.87 0.02
C VAL A 25 13.56 -13.86 -0.79
N THR A 26 14.31 -12.98 -0.14
CA THR A 26 15.16 -12.00 -0.81
C THR A 26 16.28 -12.69 -1.58
N ASP A 27 16.94 -13.68 -0.97
CA ASP A 27 17.99 -14.47 -1.62
C ASP A 27 17.44 -15.22 -2.85
N PHE A 28 16.29 -15.86 -2.73
CA PHE A 28 15.59 -16.48 -3.87
C PHE A 28 15.26 -15.48 -4.99
N LEU A 29 14.74 -14.30 -4.65
CA LEU A 29 14.42 -13.28 -5.64
C LEU A 29 15.68 -12.69 -6.29
N MET A 30 16.82 -12.65 -5.59
CA MET A 30 18.10 -12.25 -6.16
C MET A 30 18.66 -13.29 -7.13
N ASP A 31 18.41 -14.58 -6.89
CA ASP A 31 18.81 -15.67 -7.78
C ASP A 31 17.91 -15.73 -9.04
N CYS A 32 16.67 -15.25 -8.92
CA CYS A 32 15.80 -15.00 -10.07
C CYS A 32 16.34 -13.84 -10.92
N PRO A 33 15.90 -13.69 -12.18
CA PRO A 33 16.14 -12.47 -12.97
C PRO A 33 15.44 -11.22 -12.42
N ALA A 34 15.08 -11.19 -11.13
CA ALA A 34 14.47 -10.08 -10.41
C ALA A 34 15.53 -9.03 -10.09
N ARG A 35 15.85 -8.20 -11.09
CA ARG A 35 16.93 -7.23 -10.93
C ARG A 35 16.49 -5.92 -10.24
N HIS A 36 15.19 -5.70 -9.99
CA HIS A 36 14.69 -4.49 -9.32
C HIS A 36 13.84 -4.74 -8.06
N LEU A 37 14.42 -5.41 -7.07
CA LEU A 37 13.76 -5.61 -5.78
C LEU A 37 13.87 -4.35 -4.89
N MET A 38 12.73 -3.75 -4.54
CA MET A 38 12.64 -2.70 -3.54
C MET A 38 12.24 -3.29 -2.19
N ALA A 39 13.14 -3.22 -1.20
CA ALA A 39 12.88 -3.65 0.17
C ALA A 39 12.64 -2.44 1.10
N LEU A 40 11.49 -2.40 1.76
CA LEU A 40 11.10 -1.36 2.70
C LEU A 40 11.02 -1.91 4.12
N ASN A 41 11.66 -1.23 5.06
CA ASN A 41 11.45 -1.52 6.49
C ASN A 41 10.03 -1.09 6.87
N ALA A 42 9.31 -1.97 7.56
CA ALA A 42 7.96 -1.72 8.02
C ALA A 42 7.74 -2.30 9.42
N ARG A 43 6.61 -1.94 10.01
CA ARG A 43 6.14 -2.54 11.26
C ARG A 43 4.67 -2.91 11.14
N GLY A 44 4.31 -4.04 11.73
CA GLY A 44 2.91 -4.42 11.88
C GLY A 44 2.26 -3.74 13.08
N THR A 45 0.93 -3.68 13.10
CA THR A 45 0.16 -3.24 14.26
C THR A 45 -0.63 -4.41 14.85
N VAL A 46 -0.58 -4.56 16.18
CA VAL A 46 -1.35 -5.57 16.92
C VAL A 46 -2.17 -4.88 18.01
N ILE A 47 -3.45 -5.25 18.13
CA ILE A 47 -4.31 -4.83 19.24
C ILE A 47 -4.35 -5.95 20.29
N LYS A 48 -4.26 -5.55 21.56
CA LYS A 48 -4.48 -6.43 22.71
C LYS A 48 -5.93 -6.30 23.16
N ASP A 49 -6.60 -7.43 23.34
CA ASP A 49 -8.04 -7.48 23.63
C ASP A 49 -8.36 -7.46 25.15
N ARG A 50 -7.35 -7.64 26.01
CA ARG A 50 -7.54 -7.79 27.46
C ARG A 50 -6.93 -6.64 28.26
N TRP A 51 -7.63 -6.20 29.31
CA TRP A 51 -7.23 -5.06 30.13
C TRP A 51 -5.87 -5.27 30.80
N TYR A 52 -5.54 -6.48 31.27
CA TYR A 52 -4.27 -6.76 31.95
C TYR A 52 -3.08 -6.79 30.98
N GLN A 53 -3.33 -7.00 29.69
CA GLN A 53 -2.33 -6.99 28.64
C GLN A 53 -1.85 -5.57 28.28
N SER A 54 -2.56 -4.54 28.75
CA SER A 54 -2.19 -3.12 28.61
C SER A 54 -0.94 -2.72 29.42
N LEU A 55 -0.58 -3.50 30.44
CA LEU A 55 0.61 -3.29 31.27
C LEU A 55 1.92 -3.78 30.61
N ILE A 56 1.82 -4.53 29.50
CA ILE A 56 2.98 -4.99 28.73
C ILE A 56 3.15 -4.05 27.53
N PRO A 57 4.36 -3.57 27.21
CA PRO A 57 4.57 -2.76 26.01
C PRO A 57 4.11 -3.51 24.75
N ILE A 58 3.54 -2.80 23.77
CA ILE A 58 3.17 -3.37 22.48
C ILE A 58 4.45 -3.43 21.65
N ILE A 59 4.93 -4.63 21.36
CA ILE A 59 6.03 -4.81 20.41
C ILE A 59 5.39 -4.91 19.02
N SER A 60 5.44 -3.82 18.25
CA SER A 60 5.05 -3.85 16.85
C SER A 60 6.00 -4.80 16.10
N PRO A 61 5.49 -5.89 15.48
CA PRO A 61 6.35 -6.85 14.83
C PRO A 61 7.11 -6.18 13.68
N GLU A 62 8.42 -6.36 13.65
CA GLU A 62 9.27 -5.88 12.55
C GLU A 62 8.94 -6.67 11.28
N GLN A 63 8.64 -5.94 10.21
CA GLN A 63 8.26 -6.47 8.91
C GLN A 63 9.14 -5.86 7.82
N GLU A 64 9.26 -6.55 6.71
CA GLU A 64 9.88 -6.05 5.49
C GLU A 64 8.86 -6.17 4.35
N ILE A 65 8.68 -5.09 3.59
CA ILE A 65 7.86 -5.09 2.39
C ILE A 65 8.80 -5.22 1.20
N LEU A 66 8.65 -6.30 0.45
CA LEU A 66 9.33 -6.55 -0.81
C LEU A 66 8.38 -6.18 -1.94
N GLN A 67 8.81 -5.30 -2.84
CA GLN A 67 8.03 -4.84 -3.99
C GLN A 67 8.84 -4.89 -5.27
N PHE A 68 8.26 -5.48 -6.31
CA PHE A 68 8.90 -5.65 -7.63
C PHE A 68 7.83 -5.90 -8.71
N LEU A 69 8.20 -5.73 -9.98
CA LEU A 69 7.32 -5.98 -11.13
C LEU A 69 7.64 -7.33 -11.77
N LEU A 70 6.58 -8.06 -12.13
CA LEU A 70 6.66 -9.30 -12.90
C LEU A 70 5.79 -9.24 -14.14
N PRO A 71 6.18 -9.92 -15.24
CA PRO A 71 5.25 -10.22 -16.32
C PRO A 71 4.15 -11.16 -15.80
N HIS A 72 2.93 -11.00 -16.31
CA HIS A 72 1.73 -11.74 -15.90
C HIS A 72 1.96 -13.26 -15.78
N ASP A 73 2.73 -13.83 -16.69
CA ASP A 73 2.89 -15.27 -16.86
C ASP A 73 3.74 -15.90 -15.74
N GLU A 74 4.55 -15.10 -15.04
CA GLU A 74 5.43 -15.52 -13.94
C GLU A 74 4.81 -15.26 -12.56
N VAL A 75 3.73 -14.48 -12.49
CA VAL A 75 3.18 -13.97 -11.23
C VAL A 75 2.83 -15.09 -10.26
N ASP A 76 2.02 -16.04 -10.69
CA ASP A 76 1.50 -17.08 -9.81
C ASP A 76 2.62 -18.03 -9.36
N VAL A 77 3.56 -18.36 -10.25
CA VAL A 77 4.70 -19.24 -9.96
C VAL A 77 5.61 -18.61 -8.89
N ILE A 78 6.01 -17.36 -9.09
CA ILE A 78 6.88 -16.66 -8.14
C ILE A 78 6.16 -16.42 -6.80
N MET A 79 4.87 -16.09 -6.82
CA MET A 79 4.09 -15.97 -5.59
C MET A 79 4.01 -17.29 -4.82
N GLU A 80 3.82 -18.43 -5.50
CA GLU A 80 3.78 -19.74 -4.86
C GLU A 80 5.12 -20.09 -4.20
N GLN A 81 6.25 -19.76 -4.84
CA GLN A 81 7.58 -19.90 -4.23
C GLN A 81 7.75 -19.00 -3.00
N ILE A 82 7.31 -17.73 -3.07
CA ILE A 82 7.31 -16.83 -1.92
C ILE A 82 6.48 -17.39 -0.76
N VAL A 83 5.31 -17.99 -1.05
CA VAL A 83 4.48 -18.62 -0.01
C VAL A 83 5.18 -19.80 0.63
N ALA A 84 5.89 -20.62 -0.15
CA ALA A 84 6.62 -21.78 0.34
C ALA A 84 7.82 -21.36 1.22
N LEU A 85 8.71 -20.52 0.68
CA LEU A 85 9.91 -20.03 1.38
C LEU A 85 9.56 -19.17 2.59
N GLY A 86 8.62 -18.24 2.41
CA GLY A 86 8.17 -17.35 3.48
C GLY A 86 7.28 -18.03 4.52
N GLN A 87 6.95 -19.32 4.35
CA GLN A 87 6.02 -20.09 5.20
C GLN A 87 4.68 -19.37 5.42
N LEU A 88 4.19 -18.65 4.40
CA LEU A 88 3.03 -17.75 4.50
C LEU A 88 1.70 -18.46 4.73
N ARG A 89 1.69 -19.79 4.81
CA ARG A 89 0.51 -20.59 5.17
C ARG A 89 0.18 -20.51 6.66
N LEU A 90 1.16 -20.17 7.51
CA LEU A 90 0.99 -20.05 8.95
C LEU A 90 0.27 -18.74 9.34
N ALA A 91 -0.45 -18.74 10.46
CA ALA A 91 -1.11 -17.54 10.95
C ALA A 91 -0.09 -16.49 11.41
N GLY A 92 -0.26 -15.24 10.97
CA GLY A 92 0.67 -14.16 11.28
C GLY A 92 1.97 -14.17 10.46
N ALA A 93 2.11 -15.07 9.49
CA ALA A 93 3.33 -15.26 8.72
C ALA A 93 3.58 -14.20 7.66
N GLY A 94 2.61 -13.34 7.34
CA GLY A 94 2.79 -12.28 6.36
C GLY A 94 1.68 -12.22 5.32
N ALA A 95 1.98 -11.60 4.18
CA ALA A 95 1.08 -11.54 3.05
C ALA A 95 1.86 -11.50 1.73
N VAL A 96 1.26 -12.01 0.66
CA VAL A 96 1.73 -11.76 -0.71
C VAL A 96 0.51 -11.48 -1.60
N PHE A 97 0.57 -10.43 -2.40
CA PHE A 97 -0.54 -9.99 -3.24
C PHE A 97 -0.07 -9.16 -4.43
N THR A 98 -0.97 -8.97 -5.40
CA THR A 98 -0.63 -8.34 -6.68
C THR A 98 -1.57 -7.21 -7.06
N HIS A 99 -1.00 -6.19 -7.67
CA HIS A 99 -1.74 -5.09 -8.29
C HIS A 99 -1.52 -5.11 -9.80
N PRO A 100 -2.59 -4.99 -10.61
CA PRO A 100 -2.44 -4.85 -12.06
C PRO A 100 -1.65 -3.58 -12.40
N CYS A 101 -0.64 -3.72 -13.26
CA CYS A 101 0.06 -2.60 -13.85
C CYS A 101 -0.56 -2.29 -15.21
N LYS A 102 -1.08 -1.07 -15.40
CA LYS A 102 -1.74 -0.68 -16.65
C LYS A 102 -0.74 -0.28 -17.73
N GLN A 103 0.29 0.46 -17.34
CA GLN A 103 1.37 0.89 -18.22
C GLN A 103 2.68 0.78 -17.46
N PHE A 104 3.71 0.24 -18.10
CA PHE A 104 5.05 0.16 -17.53
C PHE A 104 6.06 0.57 -18.60
N ILE A 105 6.80 1.64 -18.34
CA ILE A 105 7.89 2.13 -19.17
C ILE A 105 9.15 2.21 -18.33
N ALA A 106 10.29 1.86 -18.91
CA ALA A 106 11.57 1.95 -18.21
C ALA A 106 12.68 2.35 -19.18
N THR A 107 13.74 2.94 -18.64
CA THR A 107 14.98 3.16 -19.41
C THR A 107 15.62 1.80 -19.72
N ALA A 108 16.33 1.68 -20.84
CA ALA A 108 16.92 0.42 -21.28
C ALA A 108 17.93 -0.18 -20.27
N ASP A 109 18.55 0.67 -19.46
CA ASP A 109 19.46 0.27 -18.38
C ASP A 109 18.72 -0.10 -17.08
N PHE A 110 17.41 0.15 -16.99
CA PHE A 110 16.64 -0.24 -15.82
C PHE A 110 16.56 -1.77 -15.72
N PRO A 111 16.85 -2.34 -14.53
CA PRO A 111 16.89 -3.78 -14.34
C PRO A 111 15.50 -4.45 -14.33
N THR A 112 14.88 -4.58 -15.50
CA THR A 112 13.60 -5.27 -15.69
C THR A 112 13.74 -6.78 -15.59
N TRP A 113 12.61 -7.45 -15.32
CA TRP A 113 12.54 -8.90 -15.35
C TRP A 113 12.86 -9.37 -16.78
N GLN A 114 13.98 -10.09 -16.93
CA GLN A 114 14.31 -10.78 -18.17
C GLN A 114 13.65 -12.15 -18.11
N ASN A 115 12.92 -12.53 -19.16
CA ASN A 115 12.40 -13.89 -19.26
C ASN A 115 13.60 -14.86 -19.24
N GLY A 116 13.80 -15.54 -18.12
CA GLY A 116 14.88 -16.50 -17.93
C GLY A 116 14.39 -17.93 -18.23
N GLU A 117 15.33 -18.83 -18.52
CA GLU A 117 15.11 -20.27 -18.67
C GLU A 117 14.66 -20.98 -17.36
N HIS A 118 14.35 -20.22 -16.31
CA HIS A 118 14.06 -20.71 -14.95
C HIS A 118 12.61 -21.12 -14.69
N THR A 119 11.79 -21.16 -15.72
CA THR A 119 10.42 -21.64 -15.60
C THR A 119 10.19 -22.66 -16.70
N GLU A 120 10.50 -23.95 -16.45
CA GLU A 120 9.55 -24.96 -16.89
C GLU A 120 8.21 -24.46 -16.41
N ALA A 121 7.30 -24.15 -17.34
CA ALA A 121 5.98 -23.57 -17.07
C ALA A 121 5.19 -24.50 -16.15
N GLY A 122 5.53 -24.51 -14.87
CA GLY A 122 4.82 -25.18 -13.82
C GLY A 122 3.57 -24.38 -13.62
N LEU A 123 2.43 -24.95 -14.02
CA LEU A 123 1.14 -24.37 -13.67
C LEU A 123 1.10 -24.24 -12.14
N SER A 124 0.95 -23.00 -11.64
CA SER A 124 0.73 -22.81 -10.21
C SER A 124 -0.50 -23.60 -9.80
N MET A 125 -0.36 -24.41 -8.76
CA MET A 125 -1.46 -25.22 -8.23
C MET A 125 -2.20 -24.49 -7.11
N MET A 126 -1.65 -23.37 -6.63
CA MET A 126 -2.21 -22.60 -5.53
C MET A 126 -3.37 -21.72 -6.00
N ARG A 127 -4.50 -21.80 -5.29
CA ARG A 127 -5.61 -20.87 -5.48
C ARG A 127 -5.44 -19.66 -4.57
N PHE A 128 -4.97 -18.55 -5.13
CA PHE A 128 -4.94 -17.27 -4.44
C PHE A 128 -6.36 -16.69 -4.27
N LYS A 129 -6.56 -15.96 -3.17
CA LYS A 129 -7.83 -15.28 -2.89
C LYS A 129 -7.98 -14.08 -3.82
N ARG A 130 -9.19 -13.90 -4.36
CA ARG A 130 -9.59 -12.77 -5.22
C ARG A 130 -10.55 -11.85 -4.46
N ASN A 131 -11.02 -10.78 -5.11
CA ASN A 131 -11.94 -9.79 -4.54
C ASN A 131 -11.36 -9.14 -3.28
N LEU A 132 -10.10 -8.76 -3.38
CA LEU A 132 -9.35 -8.07 -2.33
C LEU A 132 -9.18 -6.61 -2.73
N ILE A 133 -9.24 -5.73 -1.74
CA ILE A 133 -8.98 -4.31 -1.90
C ILE A 133 -7.80 -3.92 -1.02
N GLY A 134 -6.82 -3.24 -1.64
CA GLY A 134 -5.71 -2.62 -0.92
C GLY A 134 -6.06 -1.20 -0.56
N ILE A 135 -6.04 -0.86 0.72
CA ILE A 135 -6.24 0.51 1.21
C ILE A 135 -4.91 1.03 1.75
N ALA A 136 -4.53 2.23 1.32
CA ALA A 136 -3.34 2.92 1.80
C ALA A 136 -3.69 4.31 2.29
N ALA A 137 -3.26 4.66 3.50
CA ALA A 137 -3.39 5.99 4.07
C ALA A 137 -2.01 6.56 4.39
N THR A 138 -1.69 7.72 3.81
CA THR A 138 -0.48 8.47 4.13
C THR A 138 -0.84 9.55 5.13
N VAL A 139 -0.28 9.47 6.34
CA VAL A 139 -0.61 10.36 7.48
C VAL A 139 0.65 10.84 8.19
N GLN A 140 0.52 11.80 9.09
CA GLN A 140 1.60 12.19 10.00
C GLN A 140 1.95 11.03 10.93
N SER A 141 3.25 10.80 11.18
CA SER A 141 3.72 9.65 11.97
C SER A 141 3.15 9.60 13.40
N SER A 142 2.76 10.75 13.97
CA SER A 142 2.14 10.82 15.31
C SER A 142 0.73 10.22 15.41
N ILE A 143 0.03 10.02 14.28
CA ILE A 143 -1.34 9.51 14.26
C ILE A 143 -1.47 8.14 13.56
N SER A 144 -0.40 7.62 12.97
CA SER A 144 -0.42 6.37 12.19
C SER A 144 -0.91 5.17 13.00
N GLU A 145 -0.45 5.05 14.23
CA GLU A 145 -0.84 4.02 15.18
C GLU A 145 -2.33 4.09 15.55
N ALA A 146 -2.90 5.29 15.65
CA ALA A 146 -4.33 5.46 15.90
C ALA A 146 -5.16 5.02 14.68
N VAL A 147 -4.71 5.40 13.47
CA VAL A 147 -5.34 5.00 12.20
C VAL A 147 -5.29 3.50 11.98
N ALA A 148 -4.14 2.87 12.21
CA ALA A 148 -3.99 1.42 12.12
C ALA A 148 -4.91 0.70 13.12
N ARG A 149 -5.03 1.20 14.36
CA ARG A 149 -5.98 0.66 15.33
C ARG A 149 -7.44 0.83 14.91
N ALA A 150 -7.79 1.95 14.27
CA ALA A 150 -9.12 2.16 13.73
C ALA A 150 -9.45 1.17 12.61
N ALA A 151 -8.49 0.90 11.72
CA ALA A 151 -8.62 -0.12 10.68
C ALA A 151 -8.90 -1.51 11.27
N ILE A 152 -8.12 -1.92 12.27
CA ILE A 152 -8.30 -3.23 12.93
C ILE A 152 -9.67 -3.31 13.62
N LYS A 153 -10.12 -2.25 14.30
CA LYS A 153 -11.45 -2.19 14.93
C LYS A 153 -12.58 -2.27 13.91
N ALA A 154 -12.35 -1.84 12.67
CA ALA A 154 -13.28 -1.92 11.56
C ALA A 154 -13.23 -3.26 10.80
N GLY A 155 -12.35 -4.19 11.19
CA GLY A 155 -12.25 -5.54 10.61
C GLY A 155 -10.98 -5.83 9.80
N ALA A 156 -10.05 -4.86 9.68
CA ALA A 156 -8.81 -5.07 8.94
C ALA A 156 -7.84 -6.03 9.67
N HIS A 157 -7.17 -6.88 8.90
CA HIS A 157 -6.15 -7.79 9.42
C HIS A 157 -4.76 -7.21 9.23
N GLY A 158 -4.02 -7.09 10.34
CA GLY A 158 -2.61 -6.70 10.42
C GLY A 158 -2.17 -5.56 9.49
N PRO A 159 -2.55 -4.31 9.79
CA PRO A 159 -2.01 -3.15 9.11
C PRO A 159 -0.48 -3.14 9.16
N THR A 160 0.13 -2.77 8.05
CA THR A 160 1.57 -2.58 7.93
C THR A 160 1.87 -1.10 7.74
N ILE A 161 2.76 -0.57 8.56
CA ILE A 161 3.15 0.85 8.57
C ILE A 161 4.60 0.96 8.12
N HIS A 162 4.88 1.82 7.14
CA HIS A 162 6.24 2.17 6.73
C HIS A 162 6.39 3.68 6.54
N TYR A 163 7.63 4.14 6.60
CA TYR A 163 7.98 5.54 6.49
C TYR A 163 7.91 6.05 5.04
N CYS A 164 7.54 7.33 4.88
CA CYS A 164 7.59 8.05 3.61
C CYS A 164 7.80 9.55 3.82
N GLU A 165 8.16 10.27 2.76
CA GLU A 165 8.17 11.72 2.72
C GLU A 165 7.02 12.24 1.85
N GLY A 166 6.18 13.12 2.38
CA GLY A 166 5.13 13.80 1.62
C GLY A 166 5.60 15.14 1.09
N ARG A 167 5.45 15.35 -0.22
CA ARG A 167 5.71 16.61 -0.94
C ARG A 167 4.44 17.11 -1.63
N GLY A 168 4.27 18.42 -1.71
CA GLY A 168 3.10 19.02 -2.36
C GLY A 168 3.30 20.46 -2.81
N VAL A 169 2.29 21.04 -3.46
CA VAL A 169 2.37 22.40 -4.02
C VAL A 169 2.77 23.46 -2.98
N ARG A 170 2.43 23.25 -1.71
CA ARG A 170 2.79 24.14 -0.58
C ARG A 170 4.29 24.18 -0.31
N ASP A 171 5.07 23.19 -0.75
CA ASP A 171 6.52 23.19 -0.61
C ASP A 171 7.20 24.30 -1.42
N ARG A 172 6.48 24.93 -2.36
CA ARG A 172 6.95 26.08 -3.15
C ARG A 172 6.82 27.42 -2.43
N LEU A 173 6.17 27.48 -1.27
CA LEU A 173 5.87 28.74 -0.57
C LEU A 173 7.06 29.29 0.25
N GLY A 174 8.30 28.95 -0.12
CA GLY A 174 9.52 29.50 0.50
C GLY A 174 9.58 29.28 2.01
N VAL A 175 9.62 30.37 2.79
CA VAL A 175 9.73 30.36 4.27
C VAL A 175 8.58 29.62 4.97
N LEU A 176 7.41 29.50 4.33
CA LEU A 176 6.28 28.74 4.89
C LEU A 176 6.52 27.21 4.89
N ARG A 177 7.55 26.72 4.18
CA ARG A 177 7.94 25.29 4.14
C ARG A 177 8.33 24.74 5.52
N PHE A 178 8.93 25.55 6.40
CA PHE A 178 9.35 25.10 7.74
C PHE A 178 8.20 24.64 8.64
N THR A 179 6.96 25.02 8.33
CA THR A 179 5.78 24.62 9.10
C THR A 179 5.26 23.23 8.75
N GLN A 180 5.75 22.63 7.65
CA GLN A 180 5.29 21.34 7.16
C GLN A 180 6.35 20.26 7.40
N ASN A 181 6.04 19.31 8.28
CA ASN A 181 6.88 18.12 8.44
C ASN A 181 6.69 17.21 7.22
N PRO A 182 7.73 16.97 6.39
CA PRO A 182 7.63 16.04 5.26
C PRO A 182 7.50 14.59 5.74
N ASP A 183 7.96 14.28 6.96
CA ASP A 183 8.00 12.95 7.51
C ASP A 183 6.58 12.45 7.79
N LYS A 184 6.23 11.38 7.09
CA LYS A 184 4.92 10.74 7.13
C LYS A 184 5.07 9.23 7.20
N GLU A 185 3.96 8.57 7.40
CA GLU A 185 3.89 7.12 7.35
C GLU A 185 2.72 6.69 6.48
N ILE A 186 2.92 5.59 5.75
CA ILE A 186 1.89 4.93 4.97
C ILE A 186 1.41 3.71 5.76
N ILE A 187 0.14 3.71 6.12
CA ILE A 187 -0.57 2.55 6.65
C ILE A 187 -1.19 1.81 5.48
N ARG A 188 -0.85 0.55 5.30
CA ARG A 188 -1.42 -0.34 4.29
C ARG A 188 -2.23 -1.45 4.97
N VAL A 189 -3.42 -1.70 4.45
CA VAL A 189 -4.26 -2.84 4.82
C VAL A 189 -4.76 -3.51 3.55
N ILE A 190 -4.87 -4.84 3.58
CA ILE A 190 -5.53 -5.63 2.54
C ILE A 190 -6.76 -6.25 3.18
N VAL A 191 -7.91 -6.03 2.58
CA VAL A 191 -9.21 -6.46 3.11
C VAL A 191 -10.04 -7.09 1.99
N ASP A 192 -11.05 -7.85 2.38
CA ASP A 192 -12.10 -8.27 1.45
C ASP A 192 -12.81 -7.03 0.89
N GLU A 193 -13.24 -7.12 -0.37
CA GLU A 193 -14.02 -6.05 -1.03
C GLU A 193 -15.24 -5.62 -0.19
N MET A 194 -15.88 -6.58 0.50
CA MET A 194 -17.03 -6.33 1.37
C MET A 194 -16.69 -5.50 2.62
N ASP A 195 -15.45 -5.57 3.11
CA ASP A 195 -14.99 -4.87 4.31
C ASP A 195 -14.28 -3.54 3.96
N ALA A 196 -14.08 -3.26 2.67
CA ALA A 196 -13.28 -2.13 2.20
C ALA A 196 -13.84 -0.78 2.64
N ASP A 197 -15.13 -0.54 2.46
CA ASP A 197 -15.75 0.75 2.81
C ASP A 197 -15.72 1.05 4.32
N PRO A 198 -16.17 0.16 5.22
CA PRO A 198 -16.08 0.39 6.67
C PRO A 198 -14.65 0.67 7.16
N VAL A 199 -13.67 -0.08 6.65
CA VAL A 199 -12.25 0.10 7.01
C VAL A 199 -11.71 1.43 6.47
N PHE A 200 -12.01 1.76 5.22
CA PHE A 200 -11.63 3.03 4.60
C PHE A 200 -12.16 4.22 5.41
N GLU A 201 -13.44 4.21 5.78
CA GLU A 201 -14.05 5.29 6.56
C GLU A 201 -13.48 5.40 7.97
N ALA A 202 -13.23 4.28 8.65
CA ALA A 202 -12.63 4.27 9.97
C ALA A 202 -11.22 4.89 9.95
N MET A 203 -10.41 4.53 8.95
CA MET A 203 -9.07 5.10 8.74
C MET A 203 -9.15 6.59 8.41
N ALA A 204 -10.05 6.99 7.51
CA ALA A 204 -10.26 8.37 7.09
C ALA A 204 -10.63 9.31 8.26
N VAL A 205 -11.60 8.88 9.08
CA VAL A 205 -12.06 9.63 10.24
C VAL A 205 -10.96 9.71 11.30
N SER A 206 -10.33 8.57 11.63
CA SER A 206 -9.24 8.54 12.62
C SER A 206 -8.03 9.37 12.18
N GLY A 207 -7.78 9.45 10.87
CA GLY A 207 -6.68 10.22 10.30
C GLY A 207 -6.98 11.70 10.10
N ARG A 208 -8.25 12.12 10.29
CA ARG A 208 -8.76 13.47 9.97
C ARG A 208 -8.38 13.90 8.54
N LEU A 209 -8.46 12.97 7.59
CA LEU A 209 -7.89 13.15 6.23
C LEU A 209 -8.60 14.18 5.35
N MET A 210 -9.74 14.69 5.81
CA MET A 210 -10.46 15.81 5.18
C MET A 210 -9.88 17.17 5.59
N GLU A 211 -9.04 17.24 6.62
CA GLU A 211 -8.40 18.49 7.03
C GLU A 211 -7.16 18.77 6.15
N PRO A 212 -6.93 20.04 5.78
CA PRO A 212 -5.76 20.42 5.01
C PRO A 212 -4.44 19.96 5.65
N GLY A 213 -3.61 19.27 4.87
CA GLY A 213 -2.28 18.84 5.30
C GLY A 213 -2.24 17.57 6.15
N ARG A 214 -3.38 16.91 6.43
CA ARG A 214 -3.41 15.66 7.21
C ARG A 214 -3.06 14.41 6.44
N GLY A 215 -3.12 14.45 5.11
CA GLY A 215 -2.75 13.30 4.28
C GLY A 215 -3.71 12.99 3.15
N ILE A 216 -3.67 11.74 2.72
CA ILE A 216 -4.49 11.15 1.68
C ILE A 216 -4.75 9.70 2.04
N ILE A 217 -5.95 9.20 1.73
CA ILE A 217 -6.28 7.77 1.74
C ILE A 217 -6.83 7.37 0.39
N TYR A 218 -6.48 6.19 -0.06
CA TYR A 218 -6.95 5.65 -1.32
C TYR A 218 -7.12 4.13 -1.27
N SER A 219 -8.01 3.61 -2.12
CA SER A 219 -8.17 2.17 -2.37
C SER A 219 -7.80 1.82 -3.81
N MET A 220 -7.25 0.62 -3.98
CA MET A 220 -6.90 0.07 -5.28
C MET A 220 -7.23 -1.43 -5.32
N PRO A 221 -7.59 -1.97 -6.50
CA PRO A 221 -7.93 -3.37 -6.65
C PRO A 221 -6.68 -4.24 -6.49
N VAL A 222 -6.81 -5.31 -5.70
CA VAL A 222 -5.82 -6.39 -5.65
C VAL A 222 -6.32 -7.51 -6.56
N SER A 223 -5.49 -7.91 -7.52
CA SER A 223 -5.86 -8.97 -8.48
C SER A 223 -6.09 -10.29 -7.76
N HIS A 224 -5.11 -10.70 -6.96
CA HIS A 224 -5.20 -11.86 -6.06
C HIS A 224 -4.07 -11.84 -5.02
N GLY A 225 -4.22 -12.63 -3.97
CA GLY A 225 -3.19 -12.77 -2.94
C GLY A 225 -3.48 -13.82 -1.86
N LEU A 226 -2.50 -14.02 -0.98
CA LEU A 226 -2.62 -14.77 0.26
C LEU A 226 -2.29 -13.82 1.43
N ILE A 227 -3.27 -13.55 2.29
CA ILE A 227 -3.12 -12.63 3.42
C ILE A 227 -3.23 -13.41 4.73
N LYS A 228 -2.13 -13.49 5.48
CA LYS A 228 -2.03 -14.13 6.81
C LYS A 228 -1.35 -13.18 7.80
N LEU A 229 -1.73 -11.91 7.78
CA LEU A 229 -1.23 -10.91 8.72
C LEU A 229 -1.95 -11.03 10.08
N PRO A 230 -1.29 -10.74 11.20
CA PRO A 230 -1.90 -10.87 12.53
C PRO A 230 -3.03 -9.84 12.70
N GLY A 231 -4.26 -10.30 12.94
CA GLY A 231 -5.41 -9.48 13.33
C GLY A 231 -5.81 -9.70 14.79
N ILE A 232 -6.79 -8.95 15.30
CA ILE A 232 -7.41 -9.28 16.60
C ILE A 232 -7.97 -10.69 16.47
N THR A 233 -7.41 -11.61 17.27
CA THR A 233 -8.10 -12.86 17.60
C THR A 233 -9.26 -12.50 18.50
N GLN A 234 -10.37 -12.05 17.91
CA GLN A 234 -11.63 -12.20 18.61
C GLN A 234 -11.79 -13.70 18.74
N SER A 235 -11.66 -14.19 19.98
CA SER A 235 -12.32 -15.43 20.36
C SER A 235 -13.72 -15.34 19.78
N ALA A 236 -14.07 -16.29 18.92
CA ALA A 236 -15.31 -16.34 18.17
C ALA A 236 -16.52 -16.02 19.05
N ARG A 237 -16.90 -14.74 19.18
CA ARG A 237 -18.17 -14.32 19.79
C ARG A 237 -19.24 -14.07 18.73
N HIS A 238 -18.85 -14.11 17.47
CA HIS A 238 -19.80 -14.16 16.35
C HIS A 238 -19.38 -15.33 15.46
N ALA A 239 -19.98 -16.50 15.70
CA ALA A 239 -19.85 -17.69 14.84
C ALA A 239 -20.45 -17.47 13.43
N ALA A 240 -20.95 -16.27 13.16
CA ALA A 240 -21.39 -15.80 11.87
C ALA A 240 -20.96 -14.33 11.72
N SER A 241 -20.41 -13.93 10.57
CA SER A 241 -20.18 -12.51 10.26
C SER A 241 -21.49 -11.73 10.34
N ILE A 242 -21.45 -10.42 10.61
CA ILE A 242 -22.67 -9.57 10.58
C ILE A 242 -23.43 -9.76 9.26
N HIS A 243 -22.72 -10.01 8.16
CA HIS A 243 -23.31 -10.34 6.87
C HIS A 243 -23.98 -11.73 6.82
N GLN A 244 -23.41 -12.76 7.46
CA GLN A 244 -24.07 -14.08 7.59
C GLN A 244 -25.33 -14.01 8.46
N ILE A 245 -25.32 -13.14 9.48
CA ILE A 245 -26.52 -12.85 10.28
C ILE A 245 -27.55 -12.10 9.45
N ILE A 246 -27.15 -11.09 8.68
CA ILE A 246 -28.04 -10.33 7.79
C ILE A 246 -28.65 -11.25 6.72
N HIS A 247 -27.84 -12.08 6.05
CA HIS A 247 -28.30 -13.03 5.06
C HIS A 247 -29.27 -14.05 5.66
N ALA A 248 -28.97 -14.58 6.85
CA ALA A 248 -29.87 -15.48 7.54
C ALA A 248 -31.20 -14.79 7.94
N ILE A 249 -31.18 -13.51 8.31
CA ILE A 249 -32.39 -12.73 8.60
C ILE A 249 -33.19 -12.46 7.32
N ASP A 250 -32.54 -12.14 6.21
CA ASP A 250 -33.21 -11.92 4.93
C ASP A 250 -33.84 -13.23 4.41
N ASP A 251 -33.14 -14.36 4.55
CA ASP A 251 -33.67 -15.70 4.24
C ASP A 251 -34.88 -16.04 5.15
N LEU A 252 -34.80 -15.70 6.45
CA LEU A 252 -35.89 -15.90 7.41
C LEU A 252 -37.11 -14.99 7.14
N LYS A 253 -36.88 -13.75 6.72
CA LYS A 253 -37.94 -12.75 6.51
C LYS A 253 -38.48 -12.72 5.08
N GLY A 254 -37.80 -13.38 4.13
CA GLY A 254 -38.16 -13.41 2.72
C GLY A 254 -38.09 -12.05 2.00
N CYS A 255 -37.60 -10.99 2.67
CA CYS A 255 -37.46 -9.65 2.12
C CYS A 255 -36.48 -8.78 2.95
N ALA A 256 -35.92 -7.76 2.31
CA ALA A 256 -34.96 -6.83 2.90
C ALA A 256 -35.62 -5.59 3.56
N ASP A 257 -36.95 -5.55 3.66
CA ASP A 257 -37.72 -4.34 4.04
C ASP A 257 -37.44 -3.87 5.48
N TRP A 258 -37.00 -4.76 6.36
CA TRP A 258 -36.59 -4.41 7.73
C TRP A 258 -35.37 -3.47 7.77
N ARG A 259 -34.58 -3.41 6.68
CA ARG A 259 -33.46 -2.47 6.52
C ARG A 259 -33.95 -1.04 6.35
N ALA A 260 -35.16 -0.83 5.81
CA ALA A 260 -35.76 0.49 5.63
C ALA A 260 -36.32 1.08 6.95
N THR A 261 -36.40 0.28 8.01
CA THR A 261 -36.90 0.68 9.34
C THR A 261 -35.79 0.90 10.38
N SER A 262 -34.57 1.24 9.95
CA SER A 262 -33.39 1.36 10.81
C SER A 262 -33.34 2.66 11.64
N ASN A 263 -34.34 2.85 12.51
CA ASN A 263 -34.24 3.76 13.67
C ASN A 263 -34.15 3.00 15.00
N LEU A 264 -33.98 1.68 15.00
CA LEU A 264 -33.94 0.86 16.23
C LEU A 264 -32.90 -0.25 16.13
N VAL A 265 -31.64 0.09 16.41
CA VAL A 265 -30.72 -0.81 17.13
C VAL A 265 -30.06 0.03 18.22
N ASP A 266 -30.65 0.00 19.41
CA ASP A 266 -30.04 0.51 20.64
C ASP A 266 -28.74 -0.28 20.89
N MET A 267 -27.61 0.32 20.53
CA MET A 267 -26.31 -0.06 21.08
C MET A 267 -26.31 0.29 22.58
N PRO A 268 -25.81 -0.59 23.47
CA PRO A 268 -25.68 -0.27 24.88
C PRO A 268 -24.77 0.95 25.02
N LYS A 269 -25.34 2.01 25.61
CA LYS A 269 -24.71 3.30 25.86
C LYS A 269 -23.46 3.13 26.74
N SER A 270 -22.29 3.07 26.10
CA SER A 270 -21.04 3.59 26.67
C SER A 270 -20.72 4.93 26.00
N GLY A 271 -21.65 5.88 26.15
CA GLY A 271 -21.53 7.25 25.68
C GLY A 271 -20.82 8.11 26.72
N GLY A 272 -19.50 8.26 26.58
CA GLY A 272 -18.75 9.31 27.26
C GLY A 272 -18.93 10.65 26.55
N ALA A 273 -19.61 11.58 27.24
CA ALA A 273 -19.47 13.04 27.23
C ALA A 273 -19.41 13.87 25.92
N LEU A 274 -19.43 13.29 24.71
CA LEU A 274 -19.24 14.06 23.46
C LEU A 274 -20.50 14.26 22.62
N SER A 275 -21.65 13.68 23.00
CA SER A 275 -22.92 13.88 22.28
C SER A 275 -23.63 15.20 22.63
N PHE A 276 -23.15 15.97 23.63
CA PHE A 276 -23.74 17.24 24.05
C PHE A 276 -23.25 18.46 23.24
N LEU A 277 -22.32 18.27 22.29
CA LEU A 277 -21.70 19.36 21.50
C LEU A 277 -22.28 19.54 20.08
N GLY A 278 -23.45 18.99 19.77
CA GLY A 278 -24.20 19.38 18.57
C GLY A 278 -23.51 19.12 17.23
N ILE A 279 -22.61 18.14 17.12
CA ILE A 279 -22.05 17.71 15.83
C ILE A 279 -23.04 16.78 15.14
N GLY A 280 -24.15 17.38 14.70
CA GLY A 280 -25.10 16.79 13.77
C GLY A 280 -24.69 17.07 12.32
N ALA A 281 -25.24 16.23 11.42
CA ALA A 281 -25.09 16.20 9.96
C ALA A 281 -23.81 15.54 9.44
N ALA A 282 -23.99 14.30 8.96
CA ALA A 282 -23.12 13.70 7.96
C ALA A 282 -23.10 14.62 6.74
N ARG A 283 -22.10 15.52 6.67
CA ARG A 283 -21.72 16.20 5.44
C ARG A 283 -21.54 15.11 4.38
N SER A 284 -22.23 15.21 3.26
CA SER A 284 -21.99 14.37 2.09
C SER A 284 -20.49 14.42 1.80
N ARG A 285 -19.80 13.30 2.06
CA ARG A 285 -18.36 13.20 1.84
C ARG A 285 -18.14 13.16 0.33
N LYS A 286 -17.32 14.06 -0.18
CA LYS A 286 -16.89 14.01 -1.57
C LYS A 286 -15.73 13.02 -1.65
N TYR A 287 -15.84 12.10 -2.59
CA TYR A 287 -14.77 11.15 -2.92
C TYR A 287 -14.36 11.40 -4.37
N LEU A 288 -13.08 11.21 -4.64
CA LEU A 288 -12.58 11.18 -6.02
C LEU A 288 -12.53 9.73 -6.47
N HIS A 289 -12.97 9.52 -7.70
CA HIS A 289 -12.98 8.21 -8.36
C HIS A 289 -12.26 8.31 -9.70
N ASN A 290 -11.93 7.15 -10.27
CA ASN A 290 -11.30 7.04 -11.60
C ASN A 290 -9.95 7.77 -11.69
N LEU A 291 -9.16 7.67 -10.62
CA LEU A 291 -7.82 8.24 -10.56
C LEU A 291 -6.79 7.17 -10.96
N VAL A 292 -5.59 7.63 -11.27
CA VAL A 292 -4.44 6.76 -11.59
C VAL A 292 -3.32 7.11 -10.64
N ARG A 293 -2.71 6.07 -10.06
CA ARG A 293 -1.44 6.20 -9.35
C ARG A 293 -0.31 6.00 -10.35
N ILE A 294 0.52 7.02 -10.53
CA ILE A 294 1.83 6.91 -11.17
C ILE A 294 2.85 6.61 -10.09
N THR A 295 3.68 5.58 -10.31
CA THR A 295 4.87 5.32 -9.49
C THR A 295 6.09 5.42 -10.37
N CYS A 296 7.06 6.27 -10.00
CA CYS A 296 8.34 6.37 -10.68
C CYS A 296 9.46 6.00 -9.70
N THR A 297 10.29 5.04 -10.07
CA THR A 297 11.35 4.44 -9.25
C THR A 297 12.70 4.70 -9.90
N THR A 298 13.66 5.15 -9.11
CA THR A 298 15.04 5.41 -9.53
C THR A 298 16.00 5.42 -8.33
N LYS A 299 17.27 5.76 -8.52
CA LYS A 299 18.26 5.92 -7.45
C LYS A 299 17.85 7.08 -6.54
N ARG A 300 18.03 6.93 -5.21
CA ARG A 300 17.65 7.95 -4.20
C ARG A 300 18.09 9.38 -4.53
N LYS A 301 19.32 9.52 -5.06
CA LYS A 301 19.95 10.82 -5.38
C LYS A 301 19.25 11.59 -6.50
N GLN A 302 18.57 10.89 -7.42
CA GLN A 302 17.91 11.48 -8.58
C GLN A 302 16.43 11.84 -8.30
N LEU A 303 15.89 11.38 -7.16
CA LEU A 303 14.46 11.47 -6.90
C LEU A 303 13.95 12.91 -6.76
N ASP A 304 14.71 13.81 -6.13
CA ASP A 304 14.25 15.20 -5.90
C ASP A 304 14.05 15.98 -7.21
N VAL A 305 14.83 15.67 -8.25
CA VAL A 305 14.69 16.25 -9.60
C VAL A 305 13.33 15.85 -10.20
N LEU A 306 13.00 14.57 -10.14
CA LEU A 306 11.73 14.03 -10.64
C LEU A 306 10.52 14.51 -9.83
N VAL A 307 10.65 14.65 -8.51
CA VAL A 307 9.60 15.27 -7.68
C VAL A 307 9.34 16.70 -8.14
N ALA A 308 10.39 17.51 -8.32
CA ALA A 308 10.26 18.90 -8.72
C ALA A 308 9.60 19.02 -10.10
N ALA A 309 10.04 18.20 -11.06
CA ALA A 309 9.46 18.11 -12.40
C ALA A 309 7.97 17.76 -12.38
N ALA A 310 7.61 16.68 -11.68
CA ALA A 310 6.22 16.23 -11.66
C ALA A 310 5.30 17.26 -10.99
N LEU A 311 5.73 17.86 -9.89
CA LEU A 311 4.98 18.96 -9.29
C LEU A 311 4.86 20.10 -10.30
N LYS A 312 5.94 20.49 -11.02
CA LYS A 312 5.95 21.63 -11.97
C LYS A 312 4.96 21.40 -13.11
N ALA A 313 4.85 20.17 -13.59
CA ALA A 313 3.87 19.77 -14.59
C ALA A 313 2.42 19.66 -14.06
N GLY A 314 2.19 19.89 -12.76
CA GLY A 314 0.86 20.04 -12.18
C GLY A 314 0.42 18.88 -11.28
N ALA A 315 1.30 17.94 -10.92
CA ALA A 315 0.95 16.90 -9.96
C ALA A 315 0.53 17.54 -8.62
N PRO A 316 -0.61 17.15 -8.04
CA PRO A 316 -1.15 17.80 -6.84
C PRO A 316 -0.29 17.55 -5.59
N ALA A 317 0.29 16.35 -5.51
CA ALA A 317 1.20 15.93 -4.46
C ALA A 317 2.05 14.75 -4.95
N ALA A 318 3.20 14.56 -4.32
CA ALA A 318 4.07 13.42 -4.51
C ALA A 318 4.43 12.81 -3.15
N THR A 319 4.37 11.49 -3.05
CA THR A 319 4.81 10.75 -1.86
C THR A 319 6.07 9.98 -2.22
N SER A 320 7.18 10.36 -1.62
CA SER A 320 8.47 9.70 -1.80
C SER A 320 8.62 8.57 -0.78
N VAL A 321 9.01 7.41 -1.24
CA VAL A 321 9.27 6.21 -0.42
C VAL A 321 10.70 5.76 -0.71
N PHE A 322 11.43 5.40 0.35
CA PHE A 322 12.83 5.00 0.24
C PHE A 322 13.00 3.57 0.72
N GLY A 323 13.77 2.80 -0.04
CA GLY A 323 14.01 1.40 0.23
C GLY A 323 15.43 1.01 -0.11
N LYS A 324 15.84 -0.14 0.43
CA LYS A 324 17.10 -0.76 0.04
C LYS A 324 16.91 -1.36 -1.34
N PHE A 325 17.87 -1.06 -2.22
CA PHE A 325 18.03 -1.79 -3.46
C PHE A 325 18.79 -3.08 -3.17
N VAL A 326 18.21 -4.19 -3.59
CA VAL A 326 18.83 -5.49 -3.44
C VAL A 326 19.21 -5.99 -4.83
N GLU A 327 20.46 -5.73 -5.24
CA GLU A 327 21.06 -6.26 -6.46
C GLU A 327 21.79 -7.58 -6.15
N SER A 328 21.73 -8.55 -7.07
CA SER A 328 22.56 -9.76 -6.98
C SER A 328 24.06 -9.45 -7.01
N GLU A 329 24.47 -8.34 -7.63
CA GLU A 329 25.83 -7.81 -7.68
C GLU A 329 26.11 -6.75 -6.59
N CYS A 330 25.72 -7.00 -5.34
CA CYS A 330 26.17 -6.13 -4.25
C CYS A 330 27.70 -6.15 -4.16
N LYS A 331 28.36 -5.00 -4.40
CA LYS A 331 29.81 -4.86 -4.19
C LYS A 331 30.11 -5.15 -2.72
N VAL A 332 30.79 -6.26 -2.48
CA VAL A 332 31.36 -6.61 -1.18
C VAL A 332 32.67 -5.82 -1.05
N THR A 333 32.75 -4.94 -0.07
CA THR A 333 34.00 -4.25 0.25
C THR A 333 35.07 -5.28 0.68
N GLY A 334 36.35 -4.94 0.63
CA GLY A 334 37.44 -5.83 1.08
C GLY A 334 37.33 -6.30 2.55
N ALA A 335 36.42 -5.70 3.34
CA ALA A 335 36.08 -6.06 4.71
C ALA A 335 34.79 -6.90 4.85
N GLY A 336 34.17 -7.36 3.75
CA GLY A 336 32.98 -8.20 3.78
C GLY A 336 31.64 -7.45 3.91
N LEU A 337 31.62 -6.11 3.92
CA LEU A 337 30.37 -5.35 3.95
C LEU A 337 29.73 -5.26 2.55
N ARG A 338 28.46 -5.65 2.44
CA ARG A 338 27.60 -5.44 1.25
C ARG A 338 27.18 -3.96 1.18
N LEU A 339 27.55 -3.27 0.10
CA LEU A 339 27.06 -1.91 -0.18
C LEU A 339 25.74 -1.97 -0.94
N ASN A 340 24.63 -1.85 -0.22
CA ASN A 340 23.31 -1.75 -0.85
C ASN A 340 23.10 -0.31 -1.35
N ARG A 341 22.75 -0.16 -2.62
CA ARG A 341 22.28 1.13 -3.16
C ARG A 341 20.89 1.42 -2.59
N GLU A 342 20.51 2.69 -2.49
CA GLU A 342 19.15 3.08 -2.07
C GLU A 342 18.30 3.45 -3.29
N LEU A 343 17.11 2.85 -3.37
CA LEU A 343 16.07 3.27 -4.32
C LEU A 343 15.16 4.31 -3.68
N GLY A 344 14.75 5.26 -4.51
CA GLY A 344 13.64 6.14 -4.24
C GLY A 344 12.49 5.85 -5.19
N SER A 345 11.28 5.84 -4.68
CA SER A 345 10.05 5.77 -5.47
C SER A 345 9.17 6.96 -5.15
N ILE A 346 8.72 7.68 -6.17
CA ILE A 346 7.69 8.72 -6.06
C ILE A 346 6.35 8.16 -6.48
N GLN A 347 5.33 8.36 -5.64
CA GLN A 347 3.96 7.97 -5.89
C GLN A 347 3.09 9.22 -5.99
N MET A 348 2.32 9.32 -7.07
CA MET A 348 1.44 10.44 -7.34
C MET A 348 0.08 9.89 -7.76
N ILE A 349 -1.00 10.51 -7.27
CA ILE A 349 -2.36 10.14 -7.64
C ILE A 349 -3.00 11.33 -8.33
N LEU A 350 -3.46 11.10 -9.55
CA LEU A 350 -3.96 12.16 -10.41
C LEU A 350 -5.10 11.68 -11.34
N PRO A 351 -5.91 12.62 -11.85
CA PRO A 351 -6.91 12.33 -12.87
C PRO A 351 -6.32 11.75 -14.16
N LYS A 352 -7.06 10.84 -14.81
CA LYS A 352 -6.64 10.16 -16.06
C LYS A 352 -6.19 11.13 -17.15
N ASN A 353 -6.83 12.28 -17.28
CA ASN A 353 -6.49 13.29 -18.30
C ASN A 353 -5.14 14.00 -18.07
N GLN A 354 -4.58 13.95 -16.85
CA GLN A 354 -3.27 14.51 -16.54
C GLN A 354 -2.14 13.48 -16.62
N VAL A 355 -2.46 12.19 -16.70
CA VAL A 355 -1.46 11.10 -16.62
C VAL A 355 -0.41 11.23 -17.71
N GLN A 356 -0.83 11.35 -18.97
CA GLN A 356 0.09 11.41 -20.10
C GLN A 356 1.04 12.61 -20.00
N GLN A 357 0.50 13.78 -19.63
CA GLN A 357 1.30 15.00 -19.44
C GLN A 357 2.40 14.80 -18.38
N ILE A 358 2.09 14.16 -17.25
CA ILE A 358 3.09 13.89 -16.21
C ILE A 358 4.11 12.85 -16.67
N LEU A 359 3.68 11.81 -17.41
CA LEU A 359 4.60 10.82 -17.97
C LEU A 359 5.58 11.46 -18.94
N ASP A 360 5.10 12.30 -19.84
CA ASP A 360 5.93 12.99 -20.85
C ASP A 360 6.93 13.94 -20.18
N GLU A 361 6.53 14.68 -19.15
CA GLU A 361 7.44 15.54 -18.38
C GLU A 361 8.53 14.71 -17.67
N LEU A 362 8.15 13.62 -17.00
CA LEU A 362 9.12 12.77 -16.32
C LEU A 362 10.14 12.19 -17.30
N ARG A 363 9.69 11.78 -18.50
CA ARG A 363 10.59 11.29 -19.55
C ARG A 363 11.53 12.37 -20.07
N ALA A 364 10.99 13.56 -20.36
CA ALA A 364 11.77 14.69 -20.83
C ALA A 364 12.88 15.07 -19.84
N VAL A 365 12.55 15.17 -18.55
CA VAL A 365 13.54 15.48 -17.50
C VAL A 365 14.55 14.35 -17.31
N THR A 366 14.13 13.09 -17.43
CA THR A 366 15.07 11.96 -17.42
C THR A 366 16.07 12.02 -18.57
N GLU A 367 15.65 12.47 -19.76
CA GLU A 367 16.53 12.62 -20.92
C GLU A 367 17.43 13.86 -20.81
N GLU A 368 16.90 14.99 -20.33
CA GLU A 368 17.62 16.27 -20.17
C GLU A 368 18.72 16.17 -19.10
N GLU A 369 18.42 15.53 -17.97
CA GLU A 369 19.33 15.40 -16.83
C GLU A 369 20.12 14.07 -16.86
N GLU A 370 20.05 13.32 -17.96
CA GLU A 370 20.73 12.04 -18.18
C GLU A 370 20.53 11.05 -17.01
N LEU A 371 19.30 10.92 -16.53
CA LEU A 371 18.99 10.08 -15.38
C LEU A 371 19.03 8.60 -15.77
N GLU A 372 19.88 7.85 -15.08
CA GLU A 372 19.99 6.40 -15.22
C GLU A 372 18.92 5.63 -14.43
N SER A 373 18.56 4.46 -14.94
CA SER A 373 17.79 3.43 -14.24
C SER A 373 16.48 3.98 -13.69
N VAL A 374 15.61 4.47 -14.58
CA VAL A 374 14.29 5.02 -14.25
C VAL A 374 13.20 4.07 -14.75
N ALA A 375 12.26 3.74 -13.88
CA ALA A 375 11.05 2.98 -14.21
C ALA A 375 9.81 3.77 -13.81
N ILE A 376 8.83 3.84 -14.69
CA ILE A 376 7.54 4.48 -14.44
C ILE A 376 6.42 3.49 -14.73
N TYR A 377 5.54 3.28 -13.76
CA TYR A 377 4.41 2.38 -13.90
C TYR A 377 3.14 2.94 -13.30
N THR A 378 2.00 2.50 -13.84
CA THR A 378 0.68 3.04 -13.47
C THR A 378 -0.25 1.97 -12.93
N ALA A 379 -1.06 2.35 -11.94
CA ALA A 379 -2.10 1.51 -11.35
C ALA A 379 -3.41 2.29 -11.20
N GLU A 380 -4.55 1.61 -11.31
CA GLU A 380 -5.86 2.22 -11.09
C GLU A 380 -6.11 2.46 -9.60
N VAL A 381 -6.80 3.56 -9.30
CA VAL A 381 -7.23 3.95 -7.96
C VAL A 381 -8.73 4.17 -7.99
N GLU A 382 -9.46 3.39 -7.20
CA GLU A 382 -10.93 3.34 -7.24
C GLU A 382 -11.56 4.50 -6.48
N LYS A 383 -11.04 4.76 -5.27
CA LYS A 383 -11.59 5.71 -4.32
C LYS A 383 -10.46 6.44 -3.64
N VAL A 384 -10.55 7.76 -3.57
CA VAL A 384 -9.61 8.62 -2.86
C VAL A 384 -10.38 9.60 -2.00
N LEU A 385 -9.83 9.88 -0.83
CA LEU A 385 -10.29 10.95 0.03
C LEU A 385 -9.10 11.79 0.51
N THR A 386 -9.24 13.10 0.33
CA THR A 386 -8.33 14.12 0.85
C THR A 386 -9.09 15.43 1.05
N TYR A 387 -8.44 16.47 1.54
CA TYR A 387 -9.05 17.78 1.78
C TYR A 387 -9.50 18.51 0.49
N LEU A 388 -9.00 18.08 -0.67
CA LEU A 388 -9.35 18.64 -1.98
C LEU A 388 -10.68 18.10 -2.55
N GLY A 389 -11.32 17.17 -1.83
CA GLY A 389 -12.49 16.43 -2.30
C GLY A 389 -12.14 15.04 -2.74
#